data_AF-A0A7Y5QBR6-F1
#
_entry.id   AF-A0A7Y5QBR6-F1
#
_cell.length_a   1.000
_cell.length_b   1.000
_cell.length_c   1.000
_cell.angle_alpha   90.00
_cell.angle_beta   90.00
_cell.angle_gamma   90.00
#
_symmetry.space_group_name_H-M   'P 1'
#
loop_
_entity.id
_entity.type
_entity.pdbx_description
1 polymer ?
#
loop_
_entity_poly.entity_id
_entity_poly.type
_entity_poly.pdbx_seq_one_letter_code
_entity_poly.pdbx_strand_id
1 'polypeptide(L)'
;MHRNEMFALIGALLWERMDQRFDGSADGPTLPRAVEAVLALPRANLVLTALAVALAGGTTFLLYPAGLSAVGNTFAGLGWLLTPLEAPPTVFHALVVALFYEPHVWVLAAASAVLALRRRPSLIDRLFLLLALLGAAAGVIFDGASGSAALWLTLPLAGLASRLLADSFAEDSDGMYLPAPGWSRGVVAVGLIGALAVFTLAAQEMARALIGSADGTVSGVTLPSDAIVLIFVSTMFIVIGFFLFASLWGARTTWQGIILGATAFFGVTSLGSGWGLSVSRAAQPAQVWDAAATSGDSALLRTTLLDLSKREARGFTGLPIHALAESDSLIAWVLRDFPQTTFIREAQDAAQQGVIIAPAALTPDLGAQYVGQDFLMQRFWTSSALRLVDFPAFWTQANAGSSAAVGFEERIVLWLRQDIYDGTDETLGGAAPDGGGVG
;
A
#
# COMPACT_ATOMS: atom_id res chain seq x y z
N MET A 1 -32.51 -11.17 -11.74
CA MET A 1 -32.67 -10.35 -10.52
C MET A 1 -31.31 -10.32 -9.86
N HIS A 2 -30.61 -9.22 -10.07
CA HIS A 2 -29.15 -9.17 -9.91
C HIS A 2 -28.78 -8.99 -8.43
N ARG A 3 -27.65 -9.59 -8.02
CA ARG A 3 -27.06 -9.50 -6.67
C ARG A 3 -27.01 -8.05 -6.14
N ASN A 4 -26.88 -7.08 -7.04
CA ASN A 4 -26.83 -5.65 -6.75
C ASN A 4 -28.18 -5.06 -6.30
N GLU A 5 -29.31 -5.58 -6.78
CA GLU A 5 -30.65 -5.09 -6.42
C GLU A 5 -31.03 -5.51 -4.99
N MET A 6 -30.61 -6.70 -4.57
CA MET A 6 -30.91 -7.24 -3.24
C MET A 6 -30.21 -6.46 -2.12
N PHE A 7 -28.97 -5.99 -2.33
CA PHE A 7 -28.24 -5.22 -1.31
C PHE A 7 -28.64 -3.75 -1.26
N ALA A 8 -29.02 -3.14 -2.39
CA ALA A 8 -29.66 -1.83 -2.39
C ALA A 8 -30.97 -1.87 -1.59
N LEU A 9 -31.72 -2.96 -1.71
CA LEU A 9 -32.93 -3.20 -0.92
C LEU A 9 -32.63 -3.37 0.58
N ILE A 10 -31.56 -4.09 0.94
CA ILE A 10 -31.14 -4.26 2.35
C ILE A 10 -30.65 -2.92 2.94
N GLY A 11 -29.88 -2.13 2.18
CA GLY A 11 -29.46 -0.80 2.60
C GLY A 11 -30.63 0.16 2.80
N ALA A 12 -31.60 0.14 1.87
CA ALA A 12 -32.83 0.92 1.97
C ALA A 12 -33.70 0.46 3.16
N LEU A 13 -33.84 -0.85 3.38
CA LEU A 13 -34.60 -1.41 4.52
C LEU A 13 -33.95 -1.11 5.87
N LEU A 14 -32.62 -1.15 5.96
CA LEU A 14 -31.90 -0.76 7.18
C LEU A 14 -32.03 0.74 7.44
N TRP A 15 -32.04 1.56 6.40
CA TRP A 15 -32.27 3.00 6.48
C TRP A 15 -33.70 3.33 6.94
N GLU A 16 -34.70 2.73 6.31
CA GLU A 16 -36.12 2.92 6.63
C GLU A 16 -36.46 2.44 8.05
N ARG A 17 -35.84 1.35 8.51
CA ARG A 17 -36.02 0.83 9.87
C ARG A 17 -35.33 1.69 10.94
N MET A 18 -34.28 2.43 10.58
CA MET A 18 -33.70 3.45 11.48
C MET A 18 -34.60 4.69 11.56
N ASP A 19 -35.31 5.03 10.49
CA ASP A 19 -36.18 6.21 10.41
C ASP A 19 -37.50 6.00 11.18
N GLN A 20 -38.09 4.81 11.10
CA GLN A 20 -39.34 4.46 11.79
C GLN A 20 -39.26 4.47 13.34
N ARG A 21 -38.06 4.53 13.93
CA ARG A 21 -37.91 4.69 15.38
C ARG A 21 -38.09 6.14 15.86
N PHE A 22 -38.27 7.11 14.96
CA PHE A 22 -38.27 8.53 15.30
C PHE A 22 -39.58 9.27 14.97
N ASP A 23 -40.60 8.60 14.43
CA ASP A 23 -41.83 9.28 14.05
C ASP A 23 -42.88 9.27 15.17
N GLY A 24 -42.87 10.37 15.92
CA GLY A 24 -43.80 10.64 17.00
C GLY A 24 -44.08 12.13 17.13
N SER A 25 -44.50 12.81 16.05
CA SER A 25 -45.39 13.99 16.12
C SER A 25 -45.76 14.55 14.73
N ALA A 26 -47.05 14.47 14.44
CA ALA A 26 -47.96 15.22 13.55
C ALA A 26 -47.45 16.31 12.56
N ASP A 27 -47.91 16.13 11.32
CA ASP A 27 -48.54 17.05 10.36
C ASP A 27 -47.85 18.36 9.92
N GLY A 28 -47.34 18.29 8.68
CA GLY A 28 -47.14 19.43 7.77
C GLY A 28 -46.52 18.97 6.44
N PRO A 29 -46.93 19.49 5.26
CA PRO A 29 -46.33 19.13 3.98
C PRO A 29 -44.98 19.84 3.86
N THR A 30 -43.97 19.25 4.50
CA THR A 30 -42.58 19.70 4.41
C THR A 30 -41.91 18.89 3.31
N LEU A 31 -41.07 19.55 2.50
CA LEU A 31 -40.09 18.89 1.63
C LEU A 31 -39.48 17.69 2.37
N PRO A 32 -39.16 16.57 1.70
CA PRO A 32 -38.63 15.40 2.39
C PRO A 32 -37.45 15.88 3.25
N ARG A 33 -37.56 15.76 4.58
CA ARG A 33 -36.58 16.29 5.54
C ARG A 33 -35.13 15.89 5.21
N ALA A 34 -34.97 14.81 4.45
CA ALA A 34 -33.71 14.38 3.83
C ALA A 34 -33.07 15.44 2.91
N VAL A 35 -33.85 16.16 2.10
CA VAL A 35 -33.37 17.22 1.18
C VAL A 35 -32.93 18.46 1.97
N GLU A 36 -33.68 18.86 2.99
CA GLU A 36 -33.28 19.94 3.90
C GLU A 36 -32.02 19.58 4.72
N ALA A 37 -31.92 18.35 5.22
CA ALA A 37 -30.72 17.88 5.93
C ALA A 37 -29.48 17.83 5.03
N VAL A 38 -29.65 17.46 3.76
CA VAL A 38 -28.57 17.44 2.76
C VAL A 38 -28.17 18.87 2.36
N LEU A 39 -29.10 19.82 2.30
CA LEU A 39 -28.82 21.23 1.98
C LEU A 39 -28.29 22.05 3.18
N ALA A 40 -28.56 21.62 4.42
CA ALA A 40 -28.06 22.25 5.65
C ALA A 40 -26.61 21.87 6.01
N LEU A 41 -25.96 20.99 5.25
CA LEU A 41 -24.54 20.71 5.40
C LEU A 41 -23.73 22.00 5.17
N PRO A 42 -22.81 22.40 6.07
CA PRO A 42 -21.89 23.52 5.84
C PRO A 42 -20.83 23.09 4.80
N ARG A 43 -21.26 22.97 3.55
CA ARG A 43 -20.52 22.35 2.45
C ARG A 43 -19.22 23.08 2.13
N ALA A 44 -19.22 24.41 2.21
CA ALA A 44 -18.04 25.20 1.87
C ALA A 44 -16.91 24.97 2.89
N ASN A 45 -17.21 25.12 4.19
CA ASN A 45 -16.17 25.04 5.23
C ASN A 45 -15.64 23.61 5.39
N LEU A 46 -16.49 22.58 5.35
CA LEU A 46 -16.03 21.20 5.48
C LEU A 46 -15.16 20.76 4.29
N VAL A 47 -15.56 21.11 3.06
CA VAL A 47 -14.76 20.82 1.87
C VAL A 47 -13.45 21.60 1.91
N LEU A 48 -13.48 22.90 2.23
CA LEU A 48 -12.25 23.70 2.38
C LEU A 48 -11.32 23.15 3.46
N THR A 49 -11.85 22.72 4.61
CA THR A 49 -11.03 22.18 5.70
C THR A 49 -10.44 20.83 5.31
N ALA A 50 -11.22 19.94 4.70
CA ALA A 50 -10.74 18.64 4.22
C ALA A 50 -9.69 18.81 3.11
N LEU A 51 -9.93 19.72 2.15
CA LEU A 51 -8.99 20.04 1.09
C LEU A 51 -7.71 20.66 1.65
N ALA A 52 -7.83 21.57 2.63
CA ALA A 52 -6.70 22.19 3.30
C ALA A 52 -5.88 21.17 4.11
N VAL A 53 -6.51 20.22 4.80
CA VAL A 53 -5.82 19.15 5.53
C VAL A 53 -5.16 18.17 4.55
N ALA A 54 -5.82 17.81 3.46
CA ALA A 54 -5.25 16.95 2.42
C ALA A 54 -4.08 17.62 1.69
N LEU A 55 -4.17 18.92 1.41
CA LEU A 55 -3.07 19.72 0.85
C LEU A 55 -1.93 19.87 1.84
N ALA A 56 -2.22 20.30 3.07
CA ALA A 56 -1.20 20.52 4.11
C ALA A 56 -0.50 19.20 4.50
N GLY A 57 -1.25 18.11 4.66
CA GLY A 57 -0.69 16.79 4.94
C GLY A 57 0.04 16.19 3.73
N GLY A 58 -0.62 16.17 2.57
CA GLY A 58 -0.08 15.57 1.35
C GLY A 58 1.16 16.28 0.80
N THR A 59 1.24 17.60 0.93
CA THR A 59 2.42 18.38 0.50
C THR A 59 3.43 18.64 1.63
N THR A 60 3.17 18.13 2.85
CA THR A 60 3.92 18.48 4.07
C THR A 60 4.11 20.00 4.17
N PHE A 61 3.01 20.74 4.18
CA PHE A 61 3.00 22.21 4.16
C PHE A 61 3.79 22.82 2.98
N LEU A 62 3.57 22.30 1.76
CA LEU A 62 4.19 22.75 0.51
C LEU A 62 5.72 22.54 0.41
N LEU A 63 6.34 21.87 1.38
CA LEU A 63 7.76 21.52 1.33
C LEU A 63 8.07 20.45 0.26
N TYR A 64 7.07 19.65 -0.13
CA TYR A 64 7.22 18.59 -1.11
C TYR A 64 6.17 18.68 -2.23
N PRO A 65 6.46 19.36 -3.36
CA PRO A 65 5.50 19.59 -4.44
C PRO A 65 4.97 18.31 -5.09
N ALA A 66 5.74 17.21 -5.06
CA ALA A 66 5.32 15.92 -5.59
C ALA A 66 4.14 15.31 -4.81
N GLY A 67 3.86 15.80 -3.60
CA GLY A 67 2.68 15.40 -2.81
C GLY A 67 1.34 15.67 -3.51
N LEU A 68 1.26 16.71 -4.34
CA LEU A 68 0.08 16.98 -5.16
C LEU A 68 -0.16 15.91 -6.23
N SER A 69 0.91 15.34 -6.79
CA SER A 69 0.80 14.23 -7.74
C SER A 69 0.34 12.94 -7.05
N ALA A 70 0.72 12.73 -5.78
CA ALA A 70 0.21 11.61 -4.99
C ALA A 70 -1.30 11.72 -4.73
N VAL A 71 -1.80 12.92 -4.38
CA VAL A 71 -3.24 13.18 -4.22
C VAL A 71 -3.97 13.02 -5.57
N GLY A 72 -3.41 13.56 -6.66
CA GLY A 72 -3.93 13.35 -8.01
C GLY A 72 -4.01 11.87 -8.39
N ASN A 73 -2.98 11.08 -8.06
CA ASN A 73 -2.96 9.65 -8.31
C ASN A 73 -3.98 8.87 -7.49
N THR A 74 -4.31 9.30 -6.25
CA THR A 74 -5.43 8.70 -5.51
C THR A 74 -6.78 8.92 -6.21
N PHE A 75 -6.97 10.05 -6.90
CA PHE A 75 -8.15 10.27 -7.74
C PHE A 75 -8.05 9.56 -9.09
N ALA A 76 -6.86 9.42 -9.68
CA ALA A 76 -6.64 8.60 -10.88
C ALA A 76 -6.94 7.12 -10.59
N GLY A 77 -6.68 6.67 -9.36
CA GLY A 77 -7.16 5.42 -8.79
C GLY A 77 -8.68 5.32 -8.63
N LEU A 78 -9.48 6.23 -9.19
CA LEU A 78 -10.91 5.99 -9.46
C LEU A 78 -11.13 5.27 -10.80
N GLY A 79 -10.10 5.22 -11.66
CA GLY A 79 -10.16 4.59 -12.99
C GLY A 79 -10.55 3.11 -12.94
N TRP A 80 -10.19 2.38 -11.87
CA TRP A 80 -10.56 0.96 -11.72
C TRP A 80 -12.09 0.74 -11.63
N LEU A 81 -12.87 1.76 -11.25
CA LEU A 81 -14.34 1.66 -11.33
C LEU A 81 -14.83 1.51 -12.78
N LEU A 82 -13.99 1.90 -13.74
CA LEU A 82 -14.28 1.90 -15.18
C LEU A 82 -13.44 0.88 -15.95
N THR A 83 -12.33 0.37 -15.39
CA THR A 83 -11.43 -0.59 -16.04
C THR A 83 -11.37 -1.92 -15.28
N PRO A 84 -11.72 -3.05 -15.93
CA PRO A 84 -11.48 -4.38 -15.36
C PRO A 84 -9.98 -4.62 -15.20
N LEU A 85 -9.55 -5.05 -14.01
CA LEU A 85 -8.15 -5.40 -13.74
C LEU A 85 -7.85 -6.83 -14.18
N GLU A 86 -6.67 -7.05 -14.76
CA GLU A 86 -6.25 -8.32 -15.40
C GLU A 86 -5.72 -9.37 -14.40
N ALA A 87 -5.46 -9.00 -13.14
CA ALA A 87 -4.92 -9.90 -12.14
C ALA A 87 -6.02 -10.82 -11.54
N PRO A 88 -5.70 -12.09 -11.23
CA PRO A 88 -6.67 -13.04 -10.69
C PRO A 88 -7.25 -12.52 -9.37
N PRO A 89 -8.59 -12.34 -9.29
CA PRO A 89 -9.21 -11.66 -8.17
C PRO A 89 -9.13 -12.50 -6.89
N THR A 90 -8.70 -11.87 -5.80
CA THR A 90 -9.01 -12.35 -4.45
C THR A 90 -10.21 -11.56 -3.94
N VAL A 91 -11.34 -12.23 -3.77
CA VAL A 91 -12.51 -11.64 -3.10
C VAL A 91 -12.04 -11.10 -1.75
N PHE A 92 -12.49 -9.90 -1.37
CA PHE A 92 -12.10 -9.19 -0.15
C PHE A 92 -10.69 -8.59 -0.12
N HIS A 93 -9.96 -8.53 -1.25
CA HIS A 93 -8.59 -7.98 -1.27
C HIS A 93 -8.46 -6.63 -0.56
N ALA A 94 -9.32 -5.65 -0.90
CA ALA A 94 -9.32 -4.34 -0.28
C ALA A 94 -9.55 -4.38 1.25
N LEU A 95 -10.41 -5.29 1.75
CA LEU A 95 -10.64 -5.47 3.19
C LEU A 95 -9.42 -6.10 3.86
N VAL A 96 -8.81 -7.10 3.21
CA VAL A 96 -7.60 -7.76 3.71
C VAL A 96 -6.45 -6.76 3.80
N VAL A 97 -6.23 -5.95 2.75
CA VAL A 97 -5.23 -4.87 2.75
C VAL A 97 -5.48 -3.89 3.90
N ALA A 98 -6.71 -3.38 4.03
CA ALA A 98 -7.07 -2.45 5.11
C ALA A 98 -6.82 -3.05 6.50
N LEU A 99 -7.20 -4.31 6.71
CA LEU A 99 -7.04 -4.99 8.00
C LEU A 99 -5.58 -5.35 8.29
N PHE A 100 -4.82 -5.74 7.27
CA PHE A 100 -3.43 -6.18 7.40
C PHE A 100 -2.50 -5.03 7.76
N TYR A 101 -2.63 -3.89 7.07
CA TYR A 101 -1.77 -2.71 7.28
C TYR A 101 -2.27 -1.79 8.40
N GLU A 102 -3.59 -1.68 8.59
CA GLU A 102 -4.19 -0.71 9.53
C GLU A 102 -5.08 -1.36 10.62
N PRO A 103 -4.67 -2.47 11.28
CA PRO A 103 -5.53 -3.17 12.25
C PRO A 103 -5.90 -2.31 13.46
N HIS A 104 -5.03 -1.38 13.85
CA HIS A 104 -5.27 -0.46 14.95
C HIS A 104 -6.38 0.55 14.62
N VAL A 105 -6.45 1.02 13.37
CA VAL A 105 -7.52 1.92 12.91
C VAL A 105 -8.86 1.20 13.00
N TRP A 106 -8.92 -0.09 12.63
CA TRP A 106 -10.12 -0.91 12.78
C TRP A 106 -10.58 -1.01 14.23
N VAL A 107 -9.68 -1.32 15.17
CA VAL A 107 -10.01 -1.44 16.60
C VAL A 107 -10.53 -0.11 17.15
N LEU A 108 -9.85 1.00 16.85
CA LEU A 108 -10.26 2.33 17.31
C LEU A 108 -11.58 2.79 16.68
N ALA A 109 -11.77 2.53 15.38
CA ALA A 109 -13.01 2.83 14.68
C ALA A 109 -14.19 2.02 15.21
N ALA A 110 -13.99 0.72 15.48
CA ALA A 110 -15.01 -0.14 16.07
C ALA A 110 -15.39 0.33 17.49
N ALA A 111 -14.41 0.67 18.32
CA ALA A 111 -14.66 1.23 19.65
C ALA A 111 -15.43 2.56 19.56
N SER A 112 -15.03 3.46 18.66
CA SER A 112 -15.71 4.72 18.40
C SER A 112 -17.16 4.52 17.92
N ALA A 113 -17.37 3.58 16.99
CA ALA A 113 -18.69 3.22 16.50
C ALA A 113 -19.61 2.71 17.61
N VAL A 114 -19.13 1.81 18.47
CA VAL A 114 -19.90 1.29 19.62
C VAL A 114 -20.26 2.41 20.59
N LEU A 115 -19.33 3.33 20.89
CA LEU A 115 -19.59 4.47 21.76
C LEU A 115 -20.60 5.45 21.15
N ALA A 116 -20.49 5.74 19.85
CA ALA A 116 -21.42 6.59 19.12
C ALA A 116 -22.84 6.02 19.12
N LEU A 117 -22.98 4.71 18.90
CA LEU A 117 -24.26 4.01 18.95
C LEU A 117 -24.90 4.05 20.34
N ARG A 118 -24.09 4.06 21.41
CA ARG A 118 -24.58 4.18 22.80
C ARG A 118 -24.97 5.60 23.19
N ARG A 119 -24.34 6.64 22.62
CA ARG A 119 -24.49 8.05 23.03
C ARG A 119 -25.33 8.92 22.09
N ARG A 120 -26.06 8.30 21.16
CA ARG A 120 -26.69 8.90 19.97
C ARG A 120 -25.63 9.44 18.99
N PRO A 121 -25.52 8.87 17.77
CA PRO A 121 -24.50 9.28 16.82
C PRO A 121 -24.81 10.67 16.28
N SER A 122 -23.79 11.52 16.27
CA SER A 122 -23.80 12.82 15.58
C SER A 122 -23.94 12.62 14.06
N LEU A 123 -24.26 13.69 13.34
CA LEU A 123 -24.34 13.63 11.86
C LEU A 123 -23.02 13.17 11.24
N ILE A 124 -21.88 13.60 11.81
CA ILE A 124 -20.54 13.23 11.34
C ILE A 124 -20.29 11.73 11.58
N ASP A 125 -20.68 11.18 12.73
CA ASP A 125 -20.52 9.74 13.00
C ASP A 125 -21.35 8.91 12.03
N ARG A 126 -22.59 9.33 11.77
CA ARG A 126 -23.48 8.65 10.83
C ARG A 126 -22.90 8.66 9.42
N LEU A 127 -22.32 9.79 9.00
CA LEU A 127 -21.65 9.92 7.71
C LEU A 127 -20.47 8.94 7.62
N PHE A 128 -19.56 8.93 8.58
CA PHE A 128 -18.42 8.01 8.54
C PHE A 128 -18.82 6.55 8.68
N LEU A 129 -19.83 6.22 9.50
CA LEU A 129 -20.39 4.86 9.57
C LEU A 129 -20.98 4.43 8.22
N LEU A 130 -21.75 5.30 7.57
CA LEU A 130 -22.32 5.05 6.25
C LEU A 130 -21.21 4.85 5.21
N LEU A 131 -20.21 5.73 5.18
CA LEU A 131 -19.07 5.63 4.28
C LEU A 131 -18.25 4.37 4.53
N ALA A 132 -18.01 3.99 5.77
CA ALA A 132 -17.32 2.74 6.12
C ALA A 132 -18.13 1.52 5.67
N LEU A 133 -19.45 1.53 5.84
CA LEU A 133 -20.33 0.46 5.36
C LEU A 133 -20.33 0.38 3.83
N LEU A 134 -20.38 1.51 3.14
CA LEU A 134 -20.32 1.57 1.67
C LEU A 134 -18.95 1.13 1.16
N GLY A 135 -17.85 1.54 1.79
CA GLY A 135 -16.50 1.11 1.46
C GLY A 135 -16.29 -0.39 1.66
N ALA A 136 -16.80 -0.93 2.78
CA ALA A 136 -16.79 -2.37 3.03
C ALA A 136 -17.64 -3.12 1.99
N ALA A 137 -18.86 -2.65 1.71
CA ALA A 137 -19.72 -3.25 0.68
C ALA A 137 -19.07 -3.20 -0.71
N ALA A 138 -18.45 -2.08 -1.08
CA ALA A 138 -17.72 -1.94 -2.34
C ALA A 138 -16.57 -2.95 -2.42
N GLY A 139 -15.76 -3.10 -1.36
CA GLY A 139 -14.68 -4.08 -1.32
C GLY A 139 -15.12 -5.55 -1.37
N VAL A 140 -16.40 -5.84 -1.08
CA VAL A 140 -17.01 -7.18 -1.24
C VAL A 140 -17.63 -7.37 -2.62
N ILE A 141 -18.24 -6.31 -3.17
CA ILE A 141 -19.01 -6.37 -4.42
C ILE A 141 -18.10 -6.33 -5.63
N PHE A 142 -17.10 -5.44 -5.62
CA PHE A 142 -16.20 -5.24 -6.73
C PHE A 142 -15.04 -6.23 -6.66
N ASP A 143 -15.16 -7.25 -7.48
CA ASP A 143 -14.10 -8.23 -7.68
C ASP A 143 -12.94 -7.60 -8.46
N GLY A 144 -11.71 -7.88 -8.05
CA GLY A 144 -10.51 -7.30 -8.67
C GLY A 144 -10.14 -5.89 -8.19
N ALA A 145 -10.73 -5.38 -7.10
CA ALA A 145 -10.33 -4.10 -6.52
C ALA A 145 -8.84 -4.12 -6.09
N SER A 146 -8.03 -3.20 -6.63
CA SER A 146 -6.61 -3.05 -6.28
C SER A 146 -6.41 -2.68 -4.80
N GLY A 147 -5.19 -2.82 -4.27
CA GLY A 147 -4.85 -2.40 -2.91
C GLY A 147 -5.27 -0.96 -2.60
N SER A 148 -5.20 -0.07 -3.59
CA SER A 148 -5.66 1.33 -3.47
C SER A 148 -7.17 1.48 -3.16
N ALA A 149 -8.01 0.51 -3.53
CA ALA A 149 -9.42 0.53 -3.18
C ALA A 149 -9.65 0.40 -1.66
N ALA A 150 -8.67 -0.11 -0.90
CA ALA A 150 -8.70 -0.14 0.56
C ALA A 150 -8.88 1.27 1.17
N LEU A 151 -8.47 2.33 0.47
CA LEU A 151 -8.62 3.71 0.91
C LEU A 151 -10.08 4.11 1.15
N TRP A 152 -11.02 3.54 0.38
CA TRP A 152 -12.45 3.79 0.56
C TRP A 152 -12.98 3.31 1.92
N LEU A 153 -12.28 2.37 2.54
CA LEU A 153 -12.60 1.83 3.85
C LEU A 153 -11.73 2.43 4.95
N THR A 154 -10.42 2.58 4.72
CA THR A 154 -9.51 3.11 5.74
C THR A 154 -9.77 4.57 6.07
N LEU A 155 -10.14 5.41 5.08
CA LEU A 155 -10.45 6.82 5.31
C LEU A 155 -11.64 7.04 6.27
N PRO A 156 -12.83 6.45 6.06
CA PRO A 156 -13.93 6.62 7.00
C PRO A 156 -13.67 5.95 8.36
N LEU A 157 -12.93 4.83 8.41
CA LEU A 157 -12.51 4.23 9.67
C LEU A 157 -11.56 5.16 10.44
N ALA A 158 -10.60 5.79 9.77
CA ALA A 158 -9.73 6.81 10.38
C ALA A 158 -10.54 8.01 10.88
N GLY A 159 -11.58 8.43 10.13
CA GLY A 159 -12.55 9.43 10.58
C GLY A 159 -13.24 9.05 11.89
N LEU A 160 -13.72 7.81 12.02
CA LEU A 160 -14.31 7.30 13.26
C LEU A 160 -13.26 7.22 14.39
N ALA A 161 -12.07 6.72 14.11
CA ALA A 161 -10.98 6.61 15.08
C ALA A 161 -10.54 7.99 15.60
N SER A 162 -10.54 9.02 14.74
CA SER A 162 -10.14 10.39 15.09
C SER A 162 -11.02 11.00 16.18
N ARG A 163 -12.30 10.63 16.25
CA ARG A 163 -13.20 11.08 17.31
C ARG A 163 -12.80 10.50 18.66
N LEU A 164 -12.53 9.20 18.72
CA LEU A 164 -12.08 8.54 19.94
C LEU A 164 -10.74 9.13 20.42
N LEU A 165 -9.87 9.46 19.46
CA LEU A 165 -8.63 10.16 19.74
C LEU A 165 -8.88 11.57 20.30
N ALA A 166 -9.78 12.34 19.70
CA ALA A 166 -10.15 13.67 20.18
C ALA A 166 -10.75 13.63 21.60
N ASP A 167 -11.63 12.67 21.88
CA ASP A 167 -12.21 12.43 23.21
C ASP A 167 -11.13 12.05 24.24
N SER A 168 -10.00 11.52 23.80
CA SER A 168 -8.86 11.18 24.67
C SER A 168 -8.05 12.41 25.12
N PHE A 169 -8.17 13.53 24.40
CA PHE A 169 -7.59 14.81 24.81
C PHE A 169 -8.48 15.62 25.76
N ALA A 170 -9.77 15.26 25.90
CA ALA A 170 -10.68 15.95 26.81
C ALA A 170 -10.20 15.84 28.27
N GLU A 171 -10.28 16.94 29.03
CA GLU A 171 -9.93 16.96 30.44
C GLU A 171 -10.85 16.06 31.27
N ASP A 172 -10.24 15.28 32.16
CA ASP A 172 -10.93 14.41 33.08
C ASP A 172 -11.10 15.15 34.42
N SER A 173 -12.28 15.76 34.60
CA SER A 173 -12.62 16.48 35.82
C SER A 173 -13.14 15.57 36.95
N ASP A 174 -13.46 14.31 36.63
CA ASP A 174 -14.23 13.41 37.51
C ASP A 174 -13.33 12.49 38.37
N GLY A 175 -12.12 12.95 38.71
CA GLY A 175 -11.17 12.17 39.51
C GLY A 175 -11.74 11.79 40.88
N MET A 176 -11.79 10.49 41.20
CA MET A 176 -12.36 9.95 42.45
C MET A 176 -11.60 10.38 43.71
N TYR A 177 -10.28 10.58 43.63
CA TYR A 177 -9.43 10.90 44.79
C TYR A 177 -8.64 12.19 44.62
N LEU A 178 -8.04 12.42 43.45
CA LEU A 178 -7.31 13.63 43.07
C LEU A 178 -7.62 13.92 41.60
N PRO A 179 -7.82 15.19 41.21
CA PRO A 179 -7.87 15.54 39.80
C PRO A 179 -6.56 15.11 39.14
N ALA A 180 -6.66 14.27 38.10
CA ALA A 180 -5.48 13.77 37.42
C ALA A 180 -4.74 14.94 36.76
N PRO A 181 -3.43 15.12 37.01
CA PRO A 181 -2.66 16.16 36.35
C PRO A 181 -2.71 15.98 34.83
N GLY A 182 -2.75 17.07 34.05
CA GLY A 182 -2.84 16.98 32.58
C GLY A 182 -1.73 16.15 31.92
N TRP A 183 -0.55 16.08 32.54
CA TRP A 183 0.59 15.28 32.05
C TRP A 183 0.47 13.77 32.32
N SER A 184 -0.45 13.34 33.20
CA SER A 184 -0.60 11.91 33.59
C SER A 184 -0.88 11.00 32.40
N ARG A 185 -1.72 11.46 31.47
CA ARG A 185 -2.04 10.76 30.21
C ARG A 185 -0.80 10.56 29.36
N GLY A 186 0.08 11.58 29.31
CA GLY A 186 1.36 11.52 28.61
C GLY A 186 2.30 10.48 29.20
N VAL A 187 2.35 10.36 30.53
CA VAL A 187 3.17 9.32 31.19
C VAL A 187 2.66 7.92 30.88
N VAL A 188 1.35 7.69 30.93
CA VAL A 188 0.76 6.40 30.53
C VAL A 188 1.04 6.12 29.05
N ALA A 189 0.89 7.12 28.18
CA ALA A 189 1.15 6.99 26.75
C ALA A 189 2.62 6.61 26.46
N VAL A 190 3.58 7.31 27.06
CA VAL A 190 5.02 7.04 26.90
C VAL A 190 5.38 5.66 27.44
N GLY A 191 4.84 5.29 28.62
CA GLY A 191 5.04 3.96 29.19
C GLY A 191 4.52 2.85 28.27
N LEU A 192 3.33 3.03 27.70
CA LEU A 192 2.75 2.09 26.74
C LEU A 192 3.59 2.01 25.45
N ILE A 193 4.03 3.14 24.90
CA ILE A 193 4.90 3.16 23.71
C ILE A 193 6.18 2.35 23.98
N GLY A 194 6.82 2.54 25.13
CA GLY A 194 8.00 1.77 25.52
C GLY A 194 7.71 0.27 25.61
N ALA A 195 6.61 -0.12 26.25
CA ALA A 195 6.22 -1.52 26.37
C ALA A 195 5.89 -2.16 24.99
N LEU A 196 5.17 -1.44 24.13
CA LEU A 196 4.86 -1.89 22.76
C LEU A 196 6.10 -1.99 21.88
N ALA A 197 7.07 -1.09 22.05
CA ALA A 197 8.35 -1.15 21.32
C ALA A 197 9.13 -2.42 21.71
N VAL A 198 9.28 -2.69 23.02
CA VAL A 198 9.93 -3.92 23.51
C VAL A 198 9.19 -5.17 23.03
N PHE A 199 7.86 -5.18 23.13
CA PHE A 199 7.02 -6.26 22.64
C PHE A 199 7.25 -6.52 21.15
N THR A 200 7.23 -5.46 20.34
CA THR A 200 7.34 -5.56 18.87
C THR A 200 8.73 -6.04 18.44
N LEU A 201 9.80 -5.56 19.07
CA LEU A 201 11.16 -6.03 18.80
C LEU A 201 11.32 -7.51 19.11
N ALA A 202 10.84 -7.95 20.27
CA ALA A 202 10.87 -9.35 20.68
C ALA A 202 9.98 -10.23 19.77
N ALA A 203 8.81 -9.73 19.36
CA ALA A 203 7.94 -10.41 18.39
C ALA A 203 8.58 -10.54 17.01
N GLN A 204 9.32 -9.53 16.54
CA GLN A 204 10.07 -9.60 15.28
C GLN A 204 11.21 -10.61 15.34
N GLU A 205 11.91 -10.71 16.48
CA GLU A 205 12.95 -11.72 16.69
C GLU A 205 12.38 -13.13 16.69
N MET A 206 11.28 -13.36 17.41
CA MET A 206 10.52 -14.60 17.37
C MET A 206 10.11 -14.95 15.94
N ALA A 207 9.57 -13.98 15.20
CA ALA A 207 9.15 -14.16 13.83
C ALA A 207 10.31 -14.55 12.88
N ARG A 208 11.50 -13.95 13.06
CA ARG A 208 12.69 -14.35 12.29
C ARG A 208 13.09 -15.79 12.55
N ALA A 209 13.01 -16.25 13.80
CA ALA A 209 13.32 -17.64 14.14
C ALA A 209 12.36 -18.62 13.45
N LEU A 210 11.08 -18.27 13.32
CA LEU A 210 10.07 -19.12 12.67
C LEU A 210 10.32 -19.35 11.16
N ILE A 211 10.84 -18.35 10.44
CA ILE A 211 11.22 -18.51 9.02
C ILE A 211 12.33 -19.56 8.85
N GLY A 212 13.18 -19.77 9.86
CA GLY A 212 14.25 -20.76 9.82
C GLY A 212 13.77 -22.22 9.75
N SER A 213 12.45 -22.48 9.87
CA SER A 213 11.88 -23.82 9.79
C SER A 213 11.89 -24.39 8.37
N ALA A 214 12.82 -25.31 8.07
CA ALA A 214 12.90 -25.96 6.76
C ALA A 214 11.58 -26.67 6.37
N ASP A 215 10.99 -27.39 7.34
CA ASP A 215 9.79 -28.21 7.11
C ASP A 215 8.48 -27.43 7.27
N GLY A 216 8.54 -26.12 7.57
CA GLY A 216 7.35 -25.31 7.86
C GLY A 216 6.60 -25.75 9.14
N THR A 217 7.25 -26.54 9.99
CA THR A 217 6.71 -26.99 11.27
C THR A 217 7.39 -26.28 12.43
N VAL A 218 6.63 -25.97 13.49
CA VAL A 218 7.14 -25.29 14.69
C VAL A 218 8.05 -26.23 15.51
N SER A 219 7.87 -27.54 15.39
CA SER A 219 8.55 -28.56 16.21
C SER A 219 10.08 -28.59 16.04
N GLY A 220 10.60 -28.11 14.91
CA GLY A 220 12.04 -28.05 14.65
C GLY A 220 12.70 -26.70 14.95
N VAL A 221 11.94 -25.69 15.37
CA VAL A 221 12.45 -24.33 15.57
C VAL A 221 12.95 -24.14 17.00
N THR A 222 14.22 -23.79 17.14
CA THR A 222 14.75 -23.29 18.41
C THR A 222 14.28 -21.86 18.62
N LEU A 223 13.25 -21.67 19.44
CA LEU A 223 12.71 -20.34 19.73
C LEU A 223 13.66 -19.58 20.68
N PRO A 224 13.96 -18.30 20.39
CA PRO A 224 14.79 -17.46 21.26
C PRO A 224 14.09 -17.26 22.61
N SER A 225 14.68 -17.81 23.68
CA SER A 225 14.08 -17.80 25.03
C SER A 225 13.97 -16.39 25.60
N ASP A 226 14.94 -15.53 25.27
CA ASP A 226 14.95 -14.11 25.59
C ASP A 226 13.78 -13.36 24.95
N ALA A 227 13.48 -13.62 23.67
CA ALA A 227 12.31 -13.03 23.01
C ALA A 227 11.00 -13.45 23.68
N ILE A 228 10.85 -14.73 24.06
CA ILE A 228 9.67 -15.22 24.80
C ILE A 228 9.51 -14.48 26.13
N VAL A 229 10.60 -14.37 26.89
CA VAL A 229 10.61 -13.66 28.18
C VAL A 229 10.25 -12.21 27.98
N LEU A 230 10.80 -11.52 26.98
CA LEU A 230 10.49 -10.12 26.70
C LEU A 230 9.04 -9.89 26.26
N ILE A 231 8.48 -10.78 25.44
CA ILE A 231 7.05 -10.73 25.07
C ILE A 231 6.17 -10.89 26.32
N PHE A 232 6.49 -11.87 27.17
CA PHE A 232 5.75 -12.13 28.39
C PHE A 232 5.84 -10.95 29.37
N VAL A 233 7.06 -10.46 29.62
CA VAL A 233 7.34 -9.35 30.54
C VAL A 233 6.67 -8.06 30.04
N SER A 234 6.83 -7.69 28.77
CA SER A 234 6.19 -6.50 28.21
C SER A 234 4.66 -6.58 28.29
N THR A 235 4.06 -7.75 28.02
CA THR A 235 2.61 -7.97 28.18
C THR A 235 2.18 -7.80 29.63
N MET A 236 2.92 -8.36 30.59
CA MET A 236 2.67 -8.18 32.02
C MET A 236 2.80 -6.71 32.44
N PHE A 237 3.80 -5.98 31.93
CA PHE A 237 3.94 -4.54 32.18
C PHE A 237 2.75 -3.74 31.65
N ILE A 238 2.18 -4.08 30.50
CA ILE A 238 0.98 -3.42 29.97
C ILE A 238 -0.22 -3.68 30.90
N VAL A 239 -0.44 -4.94 31.31
CA VAL A 239 -1.58 -5.32 32.17
C VAL A 239 -1.45 -4.74 33.58
N ILE A 240 -0.31 -4.94 34.24
CA ILE A 240 -0.05 -4.44 35.60
C ILE A 240 0.00 -2.91 35.58
N GLY A 241 0.64 -2.32 34.57
CA GLY A 241 0.69 -0.87 34.37
C GLY A 241 -0.70 -0.26 34.26
N PHE A 242 -1.63 -0.88 33.52
CA PHE A 242 -3.02 -0.45 33.47
C PHE A 242 -3.66 -0.39 34.86
N PHE A 243 -3.59 -1.45 35.65
CA PHE A 243 -4.21 -1.47 36.99
C PHE A 243 -3.54 -0.46 37.94
N LEU A 244 -2.22 -0.33 37.87
CA LEU A 244 -1.47 0.62 38.70
C LEU A 244 -1.85 2.07 38.39
N PHE A 245 -1.86 2.46 37.11
CA PHE A 245 -2.26 3.81 36.71
C PHE A 245 -3.75 4.08 36.90
N ALA A 246 -4.60 3.08 36.65
CA ALA A 246 -6.04 3.19 36.89
C ALA A 246 -6.36 3.36 38.37
N SER A 247 -5.61 2.71 39.26
CA SER A 247 -5.75 2.90 40.71
C SER A 247 -5.26 4.27 41.19
N LEU A 248 -4.28 4.87 40.50
CA LEU A 248 -3.66 6.13 40.92
C LEU A 248 -4.43 7.36 40.41
N TRP A 249 -4.82 7.37 39.14
CA TRP A 249 -5.43 8.53 38.47
C TRP A 249 -6.82 8.27 37.90
N GLY A 250 -7.37 7.06 38.11
CA GLY A 250 -8.66 6.65 37.58
C GLY A 250 -8.55 5.93 36.23
N ALA A 251 -9.55 5.08 35.98
CA ALA A 251 -9.61 4.25 34.78
C ALA A 251 -9.73 5.09 33.50
N ARG A 252 -10.49 6.20 33.54
CA ARG A 252 -10.71 7.05 32.36
C ARG A 252 -9.42 7.70 31.87
N THR A 253 -8.71 8.42 32.73
CA THR A 253 -7.40 9.01 32.43
C THR A 253 -6.41 7.96 31.91
N THR A 254 -6.41 6.75 32.48
CA THR A 254 -5.54 5.65 32.03
C THR A 254 -5.92 5.17 30.62
N TRP A 255 -7.20 4.99 30.32
CA TRP A 255 -7.66 4.64 28.97
C TRP A 255 -7.31 5.71 27.94
N GLN A 256 -7.45 6.99 28.29
CA GLN A 256 -7.03 8.09 27.41
C GLN A 256 -5.54 8.00 27.10
N GLY A 257 -4.69 7.77 28.11
CA GLY A 257 -3.26 7.55 27.92
C GLY A 257 -2.94 6.32 27.05
N ILE A 258 -3.67 5.21 27.23
CA ILE A 258 -3.51 4.02 26.39
C ILE A 258 -3.89 4.31 24.93
N ILE A 259 -5.01 4.96 24.68
CA ILE A 259 -5.44 5.31 23.31
C ILE A 259 -4.41 6.22 22.65
N LEU A 260 -3.93 7.24 23.36
CA LEU A 260 -2.89 8.15 22.86
C LEU A 260 -1.58 7.41 22.55
N GLY A 261 -1.09 6.58 23.49
CA GLY A 261 0.14 5.81 23.31
C GLY A 261 0.05 4.80 22.18
N ALA A 262 -1.04 4.03 22.11
CA ALA A 262 -1.28 3.07 21.05
C ALA A 262 -1.38 3.76 19.69
N THR A 263 -2.15 4.85 19.58
CA THR A 263 -2.29 5.59 18.32
C THR A 263 -0.96 6.16 17.85
N ALA A 264 -0.15 6.74 18.75
CA ALA A 264 1.17 7.25 18.40
C ALA A 264 2.12 6.13 17.93
N PHE A 265 2.18 5.02 18.67
CA PHE A 265 3.02 3.88 18.33
C PHE A 265 2.64 3.27 16.97
N PHE A 266 1.35 3.00 16.77
CA PHE A 266 0.86 2.41 15.53
C PHE A 266 0.90 3.39 14.36
N GLY A 267 0.74 4.70 14.59
CA GLY A 267 0.91 5.72 13.56
C GLY A 267 2.34 5.75 13.01
N VAL A 268 3.35 5.69 13.90
CA VAL A 268 4.76 5.57 13.47
C VAL A 268 5.00 4.25 12.74
N THR A 269 4.42 3.15 13.22
CA THR A 269 4.56 1.83 12.59
C THR A 269 3.91 1.79 11.21
N SER A 270 2.71 2.33 11.06
CA SER A 270 2.00 2.46 9.77
C SER A 270 2.80 3.32 8.80
N LEU A 271 3.28 4.49 9.23
CA LEU A 271 4.12 5.35 8.38
C LEU A 271 5.40 4.63 7.93
N GLY A 272 6.07 3.91 8.83
CA GLY A 272 7.24 3.10 8.50
C GLY A 272 6.91 1.96 7.53
N SER A 273 5.73 1.34 7.68
CA SER A 273 5.25 0.32 6.74
C SER A 273 5.02 0.93 5.35
N GLY A 274 4.31 2.06 5.24
CA GLY A 274 4.04 2.73 3.97
C GLY A 274 5.30 3.24 3.28
N TRP A 275 6.25 3.82 4.03
CA TRP A 275 7.58 4.17 3.50
C TRP A 275 8.31 2.94 2.97
N GLY A 276 8.23 1.83 3.71
CA GLY A 276 8.79 0.56 3.31
C GLY A 276 8.20 0.04 1.99
N LEU A 277 6.87 0.08 1.82
CA LEU A 277 6.21 -0.37 0.59
C LEU A 277 6.59 0.50 -0.61
N SER A 278 6.63 1.83 -0.42
CA SER A 278 6.82 2.81 -1.50
C SER A 278 8.28 3.01 -1.93
N VAL A 279 9.24 2.86 -1.03
CA VAL A 279 10.65 3.20 -1.30
C VAL A 279 11.56 1.98 -1.18
N SER A 280 11.71 1.43 0.02
CA SER A 280 12.79 0.45 0.28
C SER A 280 12.46 -0.95 -0.24
N ARG A 281 11.18 -1.31 -0.33
CA ARG A 281 10.69 -2.62 -0.76
C ARG A 281 9.81 -2.57 -2.00
N ALA A 282 9.82 -1.48 -2.76
CA ALA A 282 8.98 -1.35 -3.96
C ALA A 282 9.17 -2.50 -4.97
N ALA A 283 10.36 -3.10 -5.03
CA ALA A 283 10.67 -4.24 -5.90
C ALA A 283 10.42 -5.62 -5.27
N GLN A 284 9.96 -5.69 -4.01
CA GLN A 284 9.70 -6.96 -3.34
C GLN A 284 8.28 -7.45 -3.64
N PRO A 285 8.11 -8.63 -4.26
CA PRO A 285 6.79 -9.13 -4.65
C PRO A 285 5.94 -9.64 -3.48
N ALA A 286 6.55 -9.97 -2.34
CA ALA A 286 5.85 -10.53 -1.19
C ALA A 286 5.11 -9.42 -0.39
N GLN A 287 4.11 -8.78 -0.99
CA GLN A 287 3.31 -7.75 -0.35
C GLN A 287 1.82 -8.02 -0.57
N VAL A 288 1.01 -7.71 0.45
CA VAL A 288 -0.45 -7.79 0.33
C VAL A 288 -0.99 -6.65 -0.52
N TRP A 289 -0.30 -5.51 -0.55
CA TRP A 289 -0.73 -4.30 -1.25
C TRP A 289 -0.76 -4.46 -2.78
N ASP A 290 0.32 -4.99 -3.36
CA ASP A 290 0.43 -5.26 -4.80
C ASP A 290 0.85 -6.71 -5.01
N ALA A 291 0.09 -7.44 -5.83
CA ALA A 291 0.43 -8.82 -6.21
C ALA A 291 1.58 -8.89 -7.24
N ALA A 292 1.85 -7.78 -7.93
CA ALA A 292 2.89 -7.65 -8.94
C ALA A 292 3.87 -6.54 -8.52
N ALA A 293 5.14 -6.89 -8.35
CA ALA A 293 6.19 -5.92 -8.06
C ALA A 293 7.09 -5.72 -9.28
N THR A 294 7.33 -4.46 -9.61
CA THR A 294 8.31 -4.06 -10.64
C THR A 294 9.72 -4.34 -10.15
N SER A 295 10.46 -5.12 -10.92
CA SER A 295 11.84 -5.48 -10.61
C SER A 295 12.80 -4.31 -10.86
N GLY A 296 13.89 -4.27 -10.07
CA GLY A 296 14.97 -3.29 -10.26
C GLY A 296 15.67 -3.41 -11.63
N ASP A 297 15.59 -4.56 -12.28
CA ASP A 297 16.18 -4.77 -13.61
C ASP A 297 15.51 -3.92 -14.70
N SER A 298 14.31 -3.40 -14.47
CA SER A 298 13.68 -2.42 -15.37
C SER A 298 14.52 -1.13 -15.48
N ALA A 299 15.12 -0.68 -14.37
CA ALA A 299 16.06 0.43 -14.36
C ALA A 299 17.41 0.06 -14.99
N LEU A 300 17.83 -1.21 -14.85
CA LEU A 300 19.03 -1.72 -15.51
C LEU A 300 18.86 -1.78 -17.02
N LEU A 301 17.73 -2.30 -17.53
CA LEU A 301 17.38 -2.28 -18.95
C LEU A 301 17.45 -0.86 -19.50
N ARG A 302 16.82 0.11 -18.80
CA ARG A 302 16.87 1.51 -19.20
C ARG A 302 18.30 2.04 -19.27
N THR A 303 19.12 1.73 -18.26
CA THR A 303 20.53 2.12 -18.22
C THR A 303 21.31 1.49 -19.38
N THR A 304 21.12 0.21 -19.67
CA THR A 304 21.74 -0.50 -20.80
C THR A 304 21.36 0.15 -22.13
N LEU A 305 20.09 0.48 -22.33
CA LEU A 305 19.63 1.17 -23.54
C LEU A 305 20.21 2.59 -23.66
N LEU A 306 20.33 3.32 -22.56
CA LEU A 306 20.99 4.64 -22.55
C LEU A 306 22.48 4.53 -22.88
N ASP A 307 23.16 3.51 -22.35
CA ASP A 307 24.58 3.29 -22.66
C ASP A 307 24.79 2.85 -24.10
N LEU A 308 23.87 2.05 -24.64
CA LEU A 308 23.87 1.68 -26.06
C LEU A 308 23.62 2.91 -26.95
N SER A 309 22.65 3.74 -26.60
CA SER A 309 22.35 5.01 -27.27
C SER A 309 23.54 5.99 -27.21
N LYS A 310 24.33 5.99 -26.13
CA LYS A 310 25.57 6.78 -26.08
C LYS A 310 26.61 6.33 -27.11
N ARG A 311 26.71 5.03 -27.35
CA ARG A 311 27.67 4.45 -28.31
C ARG A 311 27.21 4.66 -29.75
N GLU A 312 25.99 4.26 -30.07
CA GLU A 312 25.47 4.20 -31.44
C GLU A 312 24.88 5.53 -31.93
N ALA A 313 24.21 6.25 -31.05
CA ALA A 313 23.46 7.47 -31.38
C ALA A 313 24.13 8.74 -30.81
N ARG A 314 25.44 8.68 -30.52
CA ARG A 314 26.27 9.80 -30.03
C ARG A 314 25.68 10.51 -28.81
N GLY A 315 25.01 9.77 -27.93
CA GLY A 315 24.43 10.30 -26.69
C GLY A 315 22.98 10.78 -26.79
N PHE A 316 22.35 10.70 -27.96
CA PHE A 316 20.92 10.99 -28.11
C PHE A 316 20.10 9.71 -28.05
N THR A 317 18.91 9.73 -27.46
CA THR A 317 17.98 8.58 -27.36
C THR A 317 17.33 8.19 -28.70
N GLY A 318 17.93 8.55 -29.84
CA GLY A 318 17.46 8.25 -31.19
C GLY A 318 17.85 6.85 -31.69
N LEU A 319 17.99 5.87 -30.79
CA LEU A 319 18.22 4.48 -31.16
C LEU A 319 16.89 3.87 -31.62
N PRO A 320 16.78 3.27 -32.82
CA PRO A 320 15.57 2.57 -33.23
C PRO A 320 15.43 1.28 -32.42
N ILE A 321 14.34 1.19 -31.65
CA ILE A 321 14.05 0.05 -30.77
C ILE A 321 12.75 -0.60 -31.23
N HIS A 322 12.76 -1.91 -31.46
CA HIS A 322 11.56 -2.68 -31.79
C HIS A 322 11.15 -3.52 -30.58
N ALA A 323 10.01 -3.19 -29.98
CA ALA A 323 9.54 -3.84 -28.76
C ALA A 323 8.29 -4.69 -29.05
N LEU A 324 8.39 -6.00 -28.81
CA LEU A 324 7.27 -6.93 -28.81
C LEU A 324 6.59 -6.86 -27.44
N ALA A 325 5.86 -5.77 -27.21
CA ALA A 325 5.16 -5.47 -25.96
C ALA A 325 3.92 -4.62 -26.23
N GLU A 326 2.96 -4.65 -25.30
CA GLU A 326 1.80 -3.76 -25.39
C GLU A 326 2.20 -2.30 -25.18
N SER A 327 1.54 -1.38 -25.87
CA SER A 327 1.85 0.05 -25.84
C SER A 327 1.54 0.74 -24.50
N ASP A 328 0.80 0.07 -23.60
CA ASP A 328 0.49 0.56 -22.24
C ASP A 328 1.18 -0.28 -21.14
N SER A 329 2.18 -1.09 -21.52
CA SER A 329 2.91 -1.95 -20.58
C SER A 329 3.99 -1.19 -19.80
N LEU A 330 4.52 -1.82 -18.75
CA LEU A 330 5.72 -1.35 -18.05
C LEU A 330 6.89 -1.09 -19.02
N ILE A 331 7.04 -1.94 -20.05
CA ILE A 331 8.07 -1.80 -21.08
C ILE A 331 7.87 -0.49 -21.84
N ALA A 332 6.63 -0.17 -22.21
CA ALA A 332 6.32 1.09 -22.88
C ALA A 332 6.68 2.31 -22.02
N TRP A 333 6.44 2.23 -20.70
CA TRP A 333 6.85 3.28 -19.78
C TRP A 333 8.38 3.42 -19.69
N VAL A 334 9.13 2.30 -19.66
CA VAL A 334 10.59 2.32 -19.66
C VAL A 334 11.14 2.93 -20.96
N LEU A 335 10.50 2.63 -22.09
CA LEU A 335 10.89 3.08 -23.42
C LEU A 335 10.40 4.49 -23.77
N ARG A 336 9.65 5.17 -22.89
CA ARG A 336 9.05 6.49 -23.17
C ARG A 336 10.04 7.59 -23.59
N ASP A 337 11.31 7.46 -23.18
CA ASP A 337 12.36 8.44 -23.47
C ASP A 337 13.09 8.16 -24.80
N PHE A 338 12.73 7.07 -25.50
CA PHE A 338 13.30 6.63 -26.77
C PHE A 338 12.29 6.92 -27.91
N PRO A 339 12.35 8.10 -28.54
CA PRO A 339 11.34 8.55 -29.51
C PRO A 339 11.24 7.71 -30.78
N GLN A 340 12.23 6.85 -31.07
CA GLN A 340 12.22 5.92 -32.21
C GLN A 340 11.82 4.49 -31.82
N THR A 341 11.08 4.33 -30.72
CA THR A 341 10.53 3.04 -30.32
C THR A 341 9.31 2.68 -31.17
N THR A 342 9.33 1.49 -31.78
CA THR A 342 8.19 0.91 -32.51
C THR A 342 7.69 -0.32 -31.78
N PHE A 343 6.43 -0.32 -31.36
CA PHE A 343 5.78 -1.49 -30.76
C PHE A 343 5.27 -2.41 -31.86
N ILE A 344 5.84 -3.61 -31.92
CA ILE A 344 5.50 -4.64 -32.88
C ILE A 344 4.58 -5.68 -32.23
N ARG A 345 3.77 -6.37 -33.04
CA ARG A 345 2.82 -7.40 -32.56
C ARG A 345 3.26 -8.81 -32.87
N GLU A 346 4.05 -8.99 -33.92
CA GLU A 346 4.50 -10.29 -34.39
C GLU A 346 6.02 -10.37 -34.30
N ALA A 347 6.54 -11.54 -33.91
CA ALA A 347 7.98 -11.77 -33.80
C ALA A 347 8.70 -11.64 -35.15
N GLN A 348 8.00 -11.86 -36.27
CA GLN A 348 8.57 -11.75 -37.62
C GLN A 348 8.91 -10.30 -38.00
N ASP A 349 8.18 -9.32 -37.46
CA ASP A 349 8.46 -7.90 -37.69
C ASP A 349 9.79 -7.45 -37.02
N ALA A 350 10.28 -8.26 -36.08
CA ALA A 350 11.56 -8.05 -35.42
C ALA A 350 12.77 -8.49 -36.28
N ALA A 351 12.54 -9.26 -37.35
CA ALA A 351 13.64 -9.79 -38.16
C ALA A 351 14.52 -8.66 -38.73
N GLN A 352 15.83 -8.86 -38.71
CA GLN A 352 16.85 -7.92 -39.18
C GLN A 352 16.96 -6.58 -38.43
N GLN A 353 16.12 -6.32 -37.43
CA GLN A 353 16.19 -5.08 -36.66
C GLN A 353 17.40 -5.04 -35.74
N GLY A 354 17.96 -3.87 -35.50
CA GLY A 354 19.20 -3.73 -34.73
C GLY A 354 19.04 -4.05 -33.24
N VAL A 355 17.98 -3.51 -32.64
CA VAL A 355 17.71 -3.60 -31.20
C VAL A 355 16.27 -4.05 -30.99
N ILE A 356 16.11 -5.19 -30.32
CA ILE A 356 14.82 -5.86 -30.18
C ILE A 356 14.61 -6.18 -28.71
N ILE A 357 13.40 -5.93 -28.22
CA ILE A 357 12.95 -6.33 -26.89
C ILE A 357 11.80 -7.30 -27.06
N ALA A 358 11.94 -8.52 -26.54
CA ALA A 358 10.92 -9.55 -26.65
C ALA A 358 10.74 -10.32 -25.32
N PRO A 359 9.56 -10.89 -25.04
CA PRO A 359 9.37 -11.75 -23.88
C PRO A 359 10.30 -12.97 -23.92
N ALA A 360 10.88 -13.35 -22.79
CA ALA A 360 11.85 -14.46 -22.74
C ALA A 360 11.26 -15.83 -23.06
N ALA A 361 9.94 -15.98 -22.97
CA ALA A 361 9.23 -17.18 -23.40
C ALA A 361 9.24 -17.37 -24.93
N LEU A 362 9.56 -16.32 -25.69
CA LEU A 362 9.63 -16.33 -27.14
C LEU A 362 11.10 -16.19 -27.57
N THR A 363 11.57 -17.13 -28.38
CA THR A 363 12.85 -17.02 -29.09
C THR A 363 12.53 -16.63 -30.53
N PRO A 364 12.54 -15.32 -30.87
CA PRO A 364 12.19 -14.89 -32.22
C PRO A 364 13.24 -15.37 -33.23
N ASP A 365 12.81 -15.74 -34.44
CA ASP A 365 13.73 -15.99 -35.55
C ASP A 365 14.14 -14.64 -36.16
N LEU A 366 15.34 -14.19 -35.80
CA LEU A 366 15.81 -12.84 -36.11
C LEU A 366 16.57 -12.73 -37.43
N GLY A 367 16.87 -13.88 -38.08
CA GLY A 367 17.55 -13.91 -39.38
C GLY A 367 19.02 -13.46 -39.39
N ALA A 368 19.63 -13.19 -38.23
CA ALA A 368 21.06 -12.84 -38.09
C ALA A 368 21.61 -13.31 -36.72
N GLN A 369 22.87 -12.99 -36.42
CA GLN A 369 23.49 -13.27 -35.13
C GLN A 369 23.15 -12.17 -34.11
N TYR A 370 22.63 -12.57 -32.95
CA TYR A 370 22.22 -11.66 -31.87
C TYR A 370 22.79 -12.10 -30.52
N VAL A 371 23.08 -11.12 -29.68
CA VAL A 371 23.40 -11.30 -28.27
C VAL A 371 22.18 -10.93 -27.44
N GLY A 372 21.70 -11.88 -26.65
CA GLY A 372 20.57 -11.69 -25.74
C GLY A 372 21.04 -11.38 -24.32
N GLN A 373 20.41 -10.40 -23.67
CA GLN A 373 20.53 -10.19 -22.23
C GLN A 373 19.14 -10.23 -21.59
N ASP A 374 18.97 -11.12 -20.61
CA ASP A 374 17.73 -11.27 -19.86
C ASP A 374 17.59 -10.17 -18.80
N PHE A 375 16.37 -9.64 -18.67
CA PHE A 375 15.98 -8.72 -17.63
C PHE A 375 14.65 -9.16 -17.02
N LEU A 376 14.58 -9.21 -15.70
CA LEU A 376 13.34 -9.50 -15.00
C LEU A 376 12.50 -8.23 -14.90
N MET A 377 11.31 -8.19 -15.47
CA MET A 377 10.47 -6.98 -15.45
C MET A 377 9.56 -6.96 -14.23
N GLN A 378 8.84 -8.04 -14.00
CA GLN A 378 7.87 -8.12 -12.91
C GLN A 378 7.96 -9.48 -12.21
N ARG A 379 7.68 -9.46 -10.90
CA ARG A 379 7.51 -10.66 -10.08
C ARG A 379 6.09 -10.67 -9.54
N PHE A 380 5.40 -11.77 -9.76
CA PHE A 380 4.06 -12.00 -9.22
C PHE A 380 4.15 -12.91 -8.01
N TRP A 381 3.45 -12.55 -6.95
CA TRP A 381 3.34 -13.36 -5.74
C TRP A 381 1.90 -13.78 -5.52
N THR A 382 1.74 -14.96 -4.91
CA THR A 382 0.45 -15.47 -4.46
C THR A 382 0.48 -15.77 -2.97
N SER A 383 -0.53 -15.27 -2.25
CA SER A 383 -0.71 -15.55 -0.82
C SER A 383 -1.01 -17.01 -0.51
N SER A 384 -1.44 -17.79 -1.50
CA SER A 384 -1.69 -19.23 -1.35
C SER A 384 -0.44 -20.03 -0.97
N ALA A 385 0.75 -19.52 -1.26
CA ALA A 385 2.01 -20.15 -0.91
C ALA A 385 2.48 -19.83 0.53
N LEU A 386 1.82 -18.90 1.24
CA LEU A 386 2.23 -18.49 2.57
C LEU A 386 1.85 -19.55 3.61
N ARG A 387 2.85 -20.13 4.28
CA ARG A 387 2.61 -21.06 5.39
C ARG A 387 2.20 -20.29 6.63
N LEU A 388 1.39 -20.92 7.49
CA LEU A 388 0.93 -20.29 8.73
C LEU A 388 2.10 -19.92 9.68
N VAL A 389 3.18 -20.71 9.68
CA VAL A 389 4.39 -20.45 10.48
C VAL A 389 5.17 -19.22 9.99
N ASP A 390 5.07 -18.89 8.69
CA ASP A 390 5.74 -17.73 8.09
C ASP A 390 4.94 -16.43 8.30
N PHE A 391 3.66 -16.55 8.66
CA PHE A 391 2.75 -15.41 8.79
C PHE A 391 3.23 -14.30 9.77
N PRO A 392 3.76 -14.61 10.97
CA PRO A 392 4.24 -13.55 11.88
C PRO A 392 5.38 -12.73 11.28
N ALA A 393 6.27 -13.38 10.52
CA ALA A 393 7.40 -12.71 9.90
C ALA A 393 6.98 -11.96 8.63
N PHE A 394 6.04 -12.52 7.89
CA PHE A 394 5.39 -11.82 6.78
C PHE A 394 4.71 -10.54 7.26
N TRP A 395 3.91 -10.61 8.32
CA TRP A 395 3.18 -9.45 8.83
C TRP A 395 4.11 -8.39 9.45
N THR A 396 5.11 -8.80 10.22
CA THR A 396 5.99 -7.85 10.92
C THR A 396 7.13 -7.30 10.05
N GLN A 397 7.60 -8.05 9.06
CA GLN A 397 8.83 -7.76 8.32
C GLN A 397 8.65 -7.77 6.79
N ALA A 398 7.43 -8.06 6.29
CA ALA A 398 7.17 -8.30 4.87
C ALA A 398 8.08 -9.41 4.28
N ASN A 399 8.46 -10.38 5.12
CA ASN A 399 9.29 -11.50 4.72
C ASN A 399 8.46 -12.79 4.72
N ALA A 400 8.16 -13.30 3.53
CA ALA A 400 7.35 -14.51 3.36
C ALA A 400 8.20 -15.81 3.33
N GLY A 401 9.49 -15.72 3.68
CA GLY A 401 10.42 -16.86 3.70
C GLY A 401 10.73 -17.42 2.31
N SER A 402 11.48 -18.52 2.27
CA SER A 402 11.77 -19.26 1.03
C SER A 402 10.55 -20.02 0.49
N SER A 403 9.51 -20.18 1.31
CA SER A 403 8.24 -20.85 0.98
C SER A 403 7.36 -20.04 0.04
N ALA A 404 7.53 -18.71 0.01
CA ALA A 404 6.79 -17.84 -0.89
C ALA A 404 7.28 -18.02 -2.31
N ALA A 405 6.72 -19.01 -3.00
CA ALA A 405 6.92 -19.20 -4.41
C ALA A 405 6.54 -17.88 -5.13
N VAL A 406 7.51 -17.28 -5.81
CA VAL A 406 7.22 -16.31 -6.87
C VAL A 406 6.37 -17.08 -7.88
N GLY A 407 5.09 -16.73 -7.97
CA GLY A 407 4.12 -17.49 -8.74
C GLY A 407 4.40 -17.41 -10.23
N PHE A 408 4.81 -16.24 -10.70
CA PHE A 408 5.21 -16.01 -12.09
C PHE A 408 6.25 -14.89 -12.16
N GLU A 409 7.20 -15.01 -13.09
CA GLU A 409 8.18 -13.99 -13.40
C GLU A 409 8.00 -13.56 -14.85
N GLU A 410 7.74 -12.26 -15.06
CA GLU A 410 7.76 -11.71 -16.40
C GLU A 410 9.19 -11.30 -16.73
N ARG A 411 9.82 -12.06 -17.64
CA ARG A 411 11.17 -11.79 -18.13
C ARG A 411 11.11 -11.35 -19.57
N ILE A 412 11.96 -10.39 -19.90
CA ILE A 412 12.19 -9.97 -21.27
C ILE A 412 13.66 -10.14 -21.61
N VAL A 413 13.95 -10.23 -22.89
CA VAL A 413 15.30 -10.31 -23.42
C VAL A 413 15.52 -9.13 -24.33
N LEU A 414 16.59 -8.39 -24.06
CA LEU A 414 17.14 -7.42 -25.00
C LEU A 414 18.04 -8.17 -25.97
N TRP A 415 17.63 -8.26 -27.22
CA TRP A 415 18.42 -8.82 -28.31
C TRP A 415 19.10 -7.69 -29.05
N LEU A 416 20.43 -7.74 -29.09
CA LEU A 416 21.27 -6.82 -29.83
C LEU A 416 21.91 -7.56 -31.00
N ARG A 417 21.82 -6.99 -32.20
CA ARG A 417 22.52 -7.55 -33.35
C ARG A 417 24.03 -7.46 -33.13
N GLN A 418 24.77 -8.49 -33.55
CA GLN A 418 26.19 -8.66 -33.25
C GLN A 418 27.04 -7.42 -33.65
N ASP A 419 26.75 -6.80 -34.78
CA ASP A 419 27.43 -5.59 -35.27
C ASP A 419 27.25 -4.37 -34.37
N ILE A 420 26.05 -4.21 -33.79
CA ILE A 420 25.74 -3.14 -32.83
C ILE A 420 26.35 -3.43 -31.46
N TYR A 421 26.43 -4.71 -31.08
CA TYR A 421 27.04 -5.12 -29.82
C TYR A 421 28.55 -4.89 -29.81
N ASP A 422 29.23 -5.30 -30.88
CA ASP A 422 30.68 -5.16 -31.02
C ASP A 422 31.09 -3.69 -31.19
N GLY A 423 30.15 -2.83 -31.61
CA GLY A 423 30.38 -1.42 -31.91
C GLY A 423 31.11 -1.27 -33.25
N THR A 424 30.81 -0.22 -34.00
CA THR A 424 31.54 0.04 -35.24
C THR A 424 32.97 0.48 -34.91
N ASP A 425 33.93 -0.45 -34.93
CA ASP A 425 35.39 -0.21 -34.89
C ASP A 425 35.92 0.52 -36.16
N GLU A 426 35.05 1.22 -36.89
CA GLU A 426 35.46 2.01 -38.05
C GLU A 426 36.10 3.32 -37.59
N THR A 427 37.43 3.40 -37.75
CA THR A 427 38.29 4.59 -37.93
C THR A 427 39.19 5.07 -36.78
N LEU A 428 40.04 4.18 -36.24
CA LEU A 428 41.41 4.56 -35.83
C LEU A 428 42.49 3.64 -36.44
N GLY A 429 42.24 3.11 -37.64
CA GLY A 429 43.24 2.39 -38.45
C GLY A 429 43.29 2.97 -39.85
N GLY A 430 44.19 3.93 -40.10
CA GLY A 430 44.31 4.53 -41.44
C GLY A 430 45.36 5.63 -41.62
N ALA A 431 46.41 5.67 -40.81
CA ALA A 431 47.63 6.41 -41.16
C ALA A 431 48.82 5.49 -40.87
N ALA A 432 49.09 4.60 -41.83
CA ALA A 432 50.36 3.89 -41.88
C ALA A 432 51.49 4.95 -42.03
N PRO A 433 52.54 4.93 -41.20
CA PRO A 433 53.71 5.73 -41.47
C PRO A 433 54.36 5.19 -42.75
N ASP A 434 54.36 5.99 -43.80
CA ASP A 434 55.09 5.74 -45.04
C ASP A 434 56.54 5.37 -44.70
N GLY A 435 56.86 4.09 -44.93
CA GLY A 435 58.22 3.58 -44.97
C GLY A 435 58.91 4.08 -46.23
N GLY A 436 59.34 5.34 -46.22
CA GLY A 436 60.23 5.90 -47.22
C GLY A 436 61.68 5.52 -46.90
N GLY A 437 62.18 4.48 -47.58
CA GLY A 437 63.60 4.16 -47.62
C GLY A 437 64.35 4.86 -48.77
N VAL A 438 65.67 4.91 -48.57
CA VAL A 438 66.77 5.10 -49.53
C VAL A 438 67.23 6.54 -49.82
N GLY A 439 68.52 6.78 -49.59
CA GLY A 439 69.28 7.93 -50.08
C GLY A 439 70.51 8.23 -49.24
#